data_AF-A0A2H4I8Z4-F1
#
_entry.id   AF-A0A2H4I8Z4-F1
#
_cell.length_a   1.000
_cell.length_b   1.000
_cell.length_c   1.000
_cell.angle_alpha   90.00
_cell.angle_beta   90.00
_cell.angle_gamma   90.00
#
_symmetry.space_group_name_H-M   'P 1'
#
loop_
_entity.id
_entity.type
_entity.pdbx_description
1 polymer ?
#
loop_
_entity_poly.entity_id
_entity_poly.type
_entity_poly.pdbx_seq_one_letter_code
_entity_poly.pdbx_strand_id
1 'polypeptide(L)'
;MPNSPHPVPCNIINWLTIRQSALGLSDSTIATALGYGNPKVVQLIKDGAMRLPLNRAKQFADVLQLPPGDVMLQMLREVDPSLLEAVEICMMPSMVLTDAEQQLITAMRKAAEGRDTKPVLFDRDAFVALIVA
;
A
#
# COMPACT_ATOMS: atom_id res chain seq x y z
N MET A 1 -23.96 25.05 22.60
CA MET A 1 -22.90 24.13 23.06
C MET A 1 -21.88 24.00 21.94
N PRO A 2 -20.58 24.16 22.19
CA PRO A 2 -19.58 24.05 21.13
C PRO A 2 -19.49 22.58 20.67
N ASN A 3 -19.45 22.40 19.36
CA ASN A 3 -19.41 21.10 18.69
C ASN A 3 -18.30 20.22 19.27
N SER A 4 -18.68 19.05 19.80
CA SER A 4 -17.75 17.98 20.12
C SER A 4 -16.92 17.64 18.88
N PRO A 5 -15.59 17.45 19.00
CA PRO A 5 -14.78 17.08 17.86
C PRO A 5 -15.24 15.71 17.36
N HIS A 6 -15.82 15.68 16.16
CA HIS A 6 -15.99 14.41 15.46
C HIS A 6 -14.60 13.76 15.37
N PRO A 7 -14.44 12.46 15.70
CA PRO A 7 -13.18 11.77 15.52
C PRO A 7 -12.79 11.94 14.06
N VAL A 8 -11.63 12.56 13.81
CA VAL A 8 -11.23 12.91 12.46
C VAL A 8 -11.12 11.62 11.65
N PRO A 9 -11.90 11.42 10.58
CA PRO A 9 -11.83 10.18 9.81
C PRO A 9 -10.40 9.99 9.30
N CYS A 10 -9.76 8.85 9.61
CA CYS A 10 -8.40 8.55 9.13
C CYS A 10 -8.37 8.60 7.60
N ASN A 11 -7.89 9.71 7.06
CA ASN A 11 -7.77 10.00 5.64
C ASN A 11 -6.33 10.42 5.30
N ILE A 12 -5.99 10.51 4.03
CA ILE A 12 -4.63 10.81 3.56
C ILE A 12 -4.11 12.14 4.11
N ILE A 13 -4.98 13.14 4.23
CA ILE A 13 -4.64 14.46 4.80
C ILE A 13 -4.26 14.34 6.28
N ASN A 14 -4.98 13.53 7.05
CA ASN A 14 -4.68 13.28 8.46
C ASN A 14 -3.39 12.50 8.62
N TRP A 15 -3.16 11.47 7.80
CA TRP A 15 -1.88 10.75 7.79
C TRP A 15 -0.72 11.68 7.46
N LEU A 16 -0.87 12.52 6.44
CA LEU A 16 0.11 13.54 6.10
C LEU A 16 0.41 14.44 7.29
N THR A 17 -0.61 15.04 7.90
CA THR A 17 -0.46 16.00 8.99
C THR A 17 0.20 15.37 10.23
N ILE A 18 -0.28 14.18 10.64
CA ILE A 18 0.22 13.49 11.84
C ILE A 18 1.66 13.01 11.62
N ARG A 19 1.93 12.34 10.49
CA ARG A 19 3.26 11.78 10.21
C ARG A 19 4.29 12.86 9.92
N GLN A 20 3.90 13.93 9.22
CA GLN A 20 4.74 15.10 9.02
C GLN A 20 5.22 15.67 10.36
N SER A 21 4.28 15.89 11.29
CA SER A 21 4.58 16.41 12.62
C SER A 21 5.47 15.45 13.42
N ALA A 22 5.11 14.16 13.47
CA ALA A 22 5.86 13.15 14.21
C ALA A 22 7.29 12.93 13.71
N LEU A 23 7.52 13.10 12.39
CA LEU A 23 8.82 12.94 11.76
C LEU A 23 9.62 14.25 11.64
N GLY A 24 9.04 15.39 12.07
CA GLY A 24 9.68 16.70 11.94
C GLY A 24 9.94 17.13 10.49
N LEU A 25 9.10 16.68 9.55
CA LEU A 25 9.29 16.93 8.12
C LEU A 25 8.77 18.31 7.72
N SER A 26 9.55 19.01 6.89
CA SER A 26 9.11 20.26 6.29
C SER A 26 8.28 20.03 5.02
N ASP A 27 7.45 21.01 4.64
CA ASP A 27 6.68 20.97 3.39
C ASP A 27 7.60 20.87 2.16
N SER A 28 8.79 21.48 2.20
CA SER A 28 9.75 21.39 1.09
C SER A 28 10.37 20.00 0.97
N THR A 29 10.65 19.33 2.09
CA THR A 29 11.12 17.93 2.12
C THR A 29 10.09 17.00 1.49
N ILE A 30 8.82 17.14 1.89
CA ILE A 30 7.73 16.31 1.37
C ILE A 30 7.49 16.61 -0.11
N ALA A 31 7.47 17.88 -0.52
CA ALA A 31 7.32 18.26 -1.92
C ALA A 31 8.41 17.64 -2.80
N THR A 32 9.67 17.75 -2.36
CA THR A 32 10.82 17.18 -3.08
C THR A 32 10.70 15.67 -3.21
N ALA A 33 10.34 14.97 -2.13
CA ALA A 33 10.15 13.51 -2.15
C ALA A 33 9.02 13.07 -3.10
N LEU A 34 7.95 13.86 -3.19
CA LEU A 34 6.85 13.64 -4.12
C LEU A 34 7.17 14.09 -5.56
N GLY A 35 8.35 14.68 -5.81
CA GLY A 35 8.78 15.14 -7.12
C GLY A 35 8.22 16.50 -7.53
N TYR A 36 7.81 17.33 -6.58
CA TYR A 36 7.36 18.71 -6.81
C TYR A 36 8.47 19.71 -6.53
N GLY A 37 8.66 20.67 -7.44
CA GLY A 37 9.59 21.79 -7.24
C GLY A 37 9.06 22.90 -6.33
N ASN A 38 7.76 22.90 -6.02
CA ASN A 38 7.12 23.94 -5.21
C ASN A 38 6.55 23.36 -3.91
N PRO A 39 7.07 23.75 -2.72
CA PRO A 39 6.58 23.33 -1.41
C PRO A 39 5.09 23.60 -1.17
N LYS A 40 4.53 24.65 -1.81
CA LYS A 40 3.13 25.05 -1.68
C LYS A 40 2.15 23.94 -2.10
N VAL A 41 2.59 23.00 -2.95
CA VAL A 41 1.78 21.84 -3.33
C VAL A 41 1.36 21.02 -2.12
N VAL A 42 2.23 20.88 -1.10
CA VAL A 42 1.92 20.11 0.11
C VAL A 42 0.87 20.82 0.96
N GLN A 43 0.88 22.16 0.98
CA GLN A 43 -0.19 22.94 1.62
C GLN A 43 -1.52 22.77 0.90
N LEU A 44 -1.53 22.87 -0.44
CA LEU A 44 -2.75 22.65 -1.23
C LEU A 44 -3.34 21.24 -1.02
N ILE A 45 -2.50 20.23 -0.80
CA ILE A 45 -2.93 18.87 -0.44
C ILE A 45 -3.54 18.85 0.96
N LYS A 46 -2.88 19.47 1.95
CA LYS A 46 -3.39 19.56 3.33
C LYS A 46 -4.72 20.31 3.42
N ASP A 47 -4.89 21.34 2.60
CA ASP A 47 -6.11 22.16 2.54
C ASP A 47 -7.23 21.48 1.73
N GLY A 48 -6.96 20.32 1.11
CA GLY A 48 -7.90 19.61 0.24
C GLY A 48 -8.15 20.27 -1.11
N ALA A 49 -7.48 21.38 -1.43
CA ALA A 49 -7.56 22.07 -2.71
C ALA A 49 -6.92 21.26 -3.85
N MET A 50 -6.04 20.32 -3.53
CA MET A 50 -5.42 19.39 -4.47
C MET A 50 -5.44 17.97 -3.92
N ARG A 51 -5.91 17.00 -4.72
CA ARG A 51 -5.76 15.58 -4.36
C ARG A 51 -4.34 15.10 -4.61
N LEU A 52 -3.84 14.20 -3.75
CA LEU A 52 -2.60 13.48 -4.01
C LEU A 52 -2.80 12.52 -5.21
N PRO A 53 -2.00 12.62 -6.28
CA PRO A 53 -2.13 11.71 -7.42
C PRO A 53 -1.81 10.26 -7.03
N LEU A 54 -2.63 9.29 -7.48
CA LEU A 54 -2.46 7.85 -7.15
C LEU A 54 -1.08 7.30 -7.52
N ASN A 55 -0.48 7.76 -8.62
CA ASN A 55 0.87 7.37 -9.03
C ASN A 55 1.98 7.87 -8.08
N ARG A 56 1.64 8.70 -7.08
CA ARG A 56 2.52 9.17 -6.00
C ARG A 56 2.36 8.41 -4.68
N ALA A 57 1.46 7.43 -4.62
CA ALA A 57 1.20 6.66 -3.40
C ALA A 57 2.48 6.08 -2.78
N LYS A 58 3.37 5.49 -3.60
CA LYS A 58 4.63 4.93 -3.09
C LYS A 58 5.56 6.00 -2.52
N GLN A 59 5.82 7.10 -3.23
CA GLN A 59 6.71 8.14 -2.70
C GLN A 59 6.14 8.77 -1.43
N PHE A 60 4.82 8.92 -1.35
CA PHE A 60 4.12 9.40 -0.16
C PHE A 60 4.29 8.43 1.03
N ALA A 61 4.12 7.13 0.77
CA ALA A 61 4.32 6.10 1.78
C ALA A 61 5.78 6.08 2.28
N ASP A 62 6.75 6.15 1.37
CA ASP A 62 8.17 6.15 1.70
C ASP A 62 8.54 7.36 2.58
N VAL A 63 8.12 8.58 2.20
CA VAL A 63 8.50 9.80 2.93
C VAL A 63 7.84 9.89 4.31
N LEU A 64 6.62 9.36 4.47
CA LEU A 64 5.90 9.35 5.74
C LEU A 64 6.12 8.07 6.56
N GLN A 65 6.95 7.15 6.07
CA GLN A 65 7.19 5.84 6.67
C GLN A 65 5.88 5.11 6.98
N LEU A 66 5.05 4.93 5.95
CA LEU A 66 3.77 4.21 5.99
C LEU A 66 3.84 2.99 5.07
N PRO A 67 3.03 1.94 5.30
CA PRO A 67 2.89 0.83 4.36
C PRO A 67 2.31 1.32 3.01
N PRO A 68 2.98 1.08 1.86
CA PRO A 68 2.50 1.57 0.57
C PRO A 68 1.13 1.02 0.14
N GLY A 69 0.82 -0.23 0.53
CA GLY A 69 -0.48 -0.85 0.28
C GLY A 69 -1.61 -0.11 0.98
N ASP A 70 -1.44 0.17 2.27
CA ASP A 70 -2.43 0.90 3.09
C ASP A 70 -2.67 2.31 2.54
N VAL A 71 -1.59 2.99 2.09
CA VAL A 71 -1.69 4.29 1.41
C VAL A 71 -2.51 4.18 0.13
N MET A 72 -2.20 3.23 -0.75
CA MET A 72 -2.94 3.06 -2.00
C MET A 72 -4.43 2.75 -1.74
N LEU A 73 -4.72 1.84 -0.82
CA LEU A 73 -6.10 1.49 -0.45
C LEU A 73 -6.87 2.70 0.06
N GLN A 74 -6.26 3.48 0.95
CA GLN A 74 -6.88 4.68 1.49
C GLN A 74 -7.10 5.75 0.42
N MET A 75 -6.13 5.96 -0.48
CA MET A 75 -6.28 6.88 -1.60
C MET A 75 -7.38 6.44 -2.56
N LEU A 76 -7.48 5.15 -2.90
CA LEU A 76 -8.56 4.63 -3.76
C LEU A 76 -9.92 4.79 -3.09
N ARG A 77 -10.04 4.50 -1.79
CA ARG A 77 -11.26 4.71 -1.01
C ARG A 77 -11.72 6.17 -1.03
N GLU A 78 -10.80 7.13 -1.00
CA GLU A 78 -11.09 8.56 -1.07
C GLU A 78 -11.40 9.06 -2.49
N VAL A 79 -10.78 8.45 -3.49
CA VAL A 79 -11.01 8.80 -4.89
C VAL A 79 -12.39 8.33 -5.31
N ASP A 80 -12.67 7.03 -5.15
CA ASP A 80 -13.90 6.37 -5.53
C ASP A 80 -13.99 4.99 -4.84
N PRO A 81 -14.86 4.82 -3.82
CA PRO A 81 -15.08 3.53 -3.17
C PRO A 81 -15.50 2.41 -4.13
N SER A 82 -16.24 2.73 -5.20
CA SER A 82 -16.69 1.72 -6.17
C SER A 82 -15.56 1.25 -7.07
N LEU A 83 -14.57 2.11 -7.35
CA LEU A 83 -13.33 1.72 -8.03
C LEU A 83 -12.52 0.76 -7.15
N LEU A 84 -12.40 1.05 -5.85
CA LEU A 84 -11.72 0.15 -4.92
C LEU A 84 -12.40 -1.24 -4.90
N GLU A 85 -13.72 -1.27 -4.77
CA GLU A 85 -14.50 -2.52 -4.79
C GLU A 85 -14.30 -3.28 -6.12
N ALA A 86 -14.31 -2.59 -7.26
CA ALA A 86 -14.07 -3.21 -8.56
C ALA A 86 -12.66 -3.80 -8.67
N VAL A 87 -11.63 -3.12 -8.14
CA VAL A 87 -10.25 -3.64 -8.08
C VAL A 87 -10.20 -4.87 -7.17
N GLU A 88 -10.87 -4.83 -6.02
CA GLU A 88 -10.91 -5.96 -5.09
C GLU A 88 -11.57 -7.18 -5.72
N ILE A 89 -12.74 -7.03 -6.34
CA ILE A 89 -13.46 -8.13 -6.99
C ILE A 89 -12.68 -8.70 -8.18
N CYS A 90 -12.14 -7.84 -9.05
CA CYS A 90 -11.56 -8.27 -10.31
C CYS A 90 -10.09 -8.71 -10.20
N MET A 91 -9.33 -8.17 -9.23
CA MET A 91 -7.87 -8.35 -9.20
C MET A 91 -7.35 -9.04 -7.93
N MET A 92 -7.93 -8.80 -6.75
CA MET A 92 -7.40 -9.40 -5.50
C MET A 92 -7.30 -10.93 -5.55
N PRO A 93 -8.27 -11.70 -6.11
CA PRO A 93 -8.18 -13.16 -6.13
C PRO A 93 -6.96 -13.71 -6.89
N SER A 94 -6.34 -12.92 -7.75
CA SER A 94 -5.17 -13.31 -8.54
C SER A 94 -3.88 -12.59 -8.11
N MET A 95 -3.99 -11.52 -7.31
CA MET A 95 -2.86 -10.69 -6.89
C MET A 95 -2.46 -10.87 -5.43
N VAL A 96 -3.37 -11.30 -4.56
CA VAL A 96 -3.09 -11.52 -3.14
C VAL A 96 -3.05 -13.00 -2.85
N LEU A 97 -1.87 -13.47 -2.48
CA LEU A 97 -1.69 -14.81 -1.94
C LEU A 97 -2.37 -14.87 -0.57
N THR A 98 -3.19 -15.87 -0.36
CA THR A 98 -3.65 -16.28 0.97
C THR A 98 -2.46 -16.65 1.85
N ASP A 99 -2.64 -16.61 3.17
CA ASP A 99 -1.58 -17.03 4.12
C ASP A 99 -1.07 -18.45 3.83
N ALA A 100 -1.97 -19.35 3.44
CA ALA A 100 -1.62 -20.72 3.07
C ALA A 100 -0.75 -20.77 1.79
N GLU A 101 -1.10 -19.99 0.76
CA GLU A 101 -0.30 -19.88 -0.46
C GLU A 101 1.06 -19.23 -0.19
N GLN A 102 1.10 -18.23 0.69
CA GLN A 102 2.35 -17.57 1.07
C GLN A 102 3.25 -18.50 1.89
N GLN A 103 2.69 -19.31 2.79
CA GLN A 103 3.41 -20.36 3.52
C GLN A 103 3.97 -21.41 2.56
N LEU A 104 3.17 -21.85 1.59
CA LEU A 104 3.60 -22.79 0.55
C LEU A 104 4.78 -22.23 -0.24
N ILE A 105 4.66 -21.02 -0.78
CA ILE A 105 5.75 -20.35 -1.54
C ILE A 105 7.01 -20.20 -0.69
N THR A 106 6.87 -19.85 0.60
CA THR A 106 8.00 -19.72 1.52
C THR A 106 8.68 -21.06 1.77
N ALA A 107 7.91 -22.12 2.01
CA ALA A 107 8.44 -23.48 2.18
C ALA A 107 9.18 -23.95 0.93
N MET A 108 8.63 -23.66 -0.25
CA MET A 108 9.26 -23.99 -1.52
C MET A 108 10.61 -23.28 -1.71
N ARG A 109 10.65 -21.96 -1.49
CA ARG A 109 11.90 -21.17 -1.58
C ARG A 109 12.98 -21.67 -0.62
N LYS A 110 12.57 -22.05 0.59
CA LYS A 110 13.49 -22.59 1.61
C LYS A 110 14.06 -23.94 1.18
N ALA A 111 13.22 -24.85 0.68
CA ALA A 111 13.66 -26.17 0.21
C ALA A 111 14.57 -26.10 -1.03
N ALA A 112 14.36 -25.10 -1.89
CA ALA A 112 15.15 -24.88 -3.09
C ALA A 112 16.55 -24.29 -2.82
N GLU A 113 16.76 -23.63 -1.67
CA GLU A 113 18.00 -22.91 -1.32
C GLU A 113 18.45 -21.93 -2.42
N GLY A 114 17.49 -21.28 -3.10
CA GLY A 114 17.77 -20.33 -4.18
C GLY A 114 18.02 -20.94 -5.55
N ARG A 115 17.91 -22.27 -5.70
CA ARG A 115 17.89 -22.94 -7.01
C ARG A 115 16.53 -22.78 -7.69
N ASP A 116 16.53 -22.84 -9.02
CA ASP A 116 15.28 -22.88 -9.78
C ASP A 116 14.60 -24.24 -9.58
N THR A 117 13.33 -24.22 -9.21
CA THR A 117 12.58 -25.45 -8.86
C THR A 117 11.19 -25.39 -9.42
N LYS A 118 10.72 -26.52 -9.94
CA LYS A 118 9.36 -26.66 -10.49
C LYS A 118 8.56 -27.63 -9.62
N PRO A 119 7.39 -27.24 -9.10
CA PRO A 119 6.54 -28.16 -8.38
C PRO A 119 5.99 -29.20 -9.37
N VAL A 120 6.00 -30.47 -8.97
CA VAL A 120 5.31 -31.55 -9.70
C VAL A 120 4.17 -32.05 -8.83
N LEU A 121 2.96 -32.03 -9.40
CA LEU A 121 1.73 -32.48 -8.77
C LEU A 121 1.48 -33.95 -9.12
N PHE A 122 1.22 -34.77 -8.10
CA PHE A 122 0.79 -36.16 -8.28
C PHE A 122 -0.66 -36.30 -7.80
N ASP A 123 -1.56 -36.70 -8.69
CA ASP A 123 -3.00 -36.85 -8.45
C ASP A 123 -3.26 -38.14 -7.63
N ARG A 124 -4.02 -38.19 -6.52
CA ARG A 124 -5.48 -37.93 -6.39
C ARG A 124 -5.91 -37.26 -5.07
N ASP A 125 -4.98 -36.98 -4.14
CA ASP A 125 -5.25 -36.37 -2.83
C ASP A 125 -4.19 -35.30 -2.46
N ALA A 126 -3.64 -34.64 -3.49
CA ALA A 126 -2.69 -33.52 -3.46
C ALA A 126 -1.50 -33.62 -2.48
N PHE A 127 -0.38 -34.16 -2.97
CA PHE A 127 0.96 -33.95 -2.38
C PHE A 127 1.81 -33.09 -3.33
N VAL A 128 2.44 -32.02 -2.82
CA VAL A 128 3.41 -31.20 -3.58
C VAL A 128 4.81 -31.74 -3.32
N ALA A 129 5.45 -32.28 -4.35
CA ALA A 129 6.86 -32.67 -4.31
C ALA A 129 7.73 -31.60 -4.99
N LEU A 130 8.84 -31.26 -4.36
CA LEU A 130 9.81 -30.31 -4.89
C LEU A 130 10.96 -31.06 -5.56
N ILE A 131 11.10 -30.91 -6.88
CA ILE A 131 12.23 -31.45 -7.62
C ILE A 131 13.25 -30.34 -7.83
N VAL A 132 14.46 -30.56 -7.34
CA VAL A 132 15.58 -29.65 -7.52
C VAL A 132 16.42 -30.14 -8.69
N ALA A 133 16.66 -29.26 -9.66
CA ALA A 133 17.54 -29.51 -10.81
C ALA A 133 19.01 -29.23 -10.47
#